data_AF-A0A484D177-F1
#
_entry.id   AF-A0A484D177-F1
#
_cell.length_a   1.000
_cell.length_b   1.000
_cell.length_c   1.000
_cell.angle_alpha   90.00
_cell.angle_beta   90.00
_cell.angle_gamma   90.00
#
_symmetry.space_group_name_H-M   'P 1'
#
loop_
_entity.id
_entity.type
_entity.pdbx_description
1 polymer ?
#
loop_
_entity_poly.entity_id
_entity_poly.type
_entity_poly.pdbx_seq_one_letter_code
_entity_poly.pdbx_strand_id
1 'polypeptide(L)'
;MLKKGLQDHLNPEREKKLVFLSARVHPGESPASFICQGVIDFLVSQHPVAQILRDHVIFKIVPMLNPDGVYLGNYRCSLMGFDLNRHWQDPSPWAHPTLHAVKQLIVQMNQDPRVSLEFYIDVHAHSTMLNGFMYGNVFEDEERVQRQAVFPRLLCQNAPDFSFSNTSFNQDVVKAGTGRRFLGGLLDDTSYCYTLEVSFYSYMTAGSTAPVPYTEETYTKLGRNVARTFLDYYKLNNLIKDNRPIHIESSEVMSQTSNVNRKGNGFGRDAADREKEKSMGIRH
;
A
#
# COMPACT_ATOMS: atom_id res chain seq x y z
N MET A 1 23.78 10.39 -27.68
CA MET A 1 23.63 9.38 -26.62
C MET A 1 22.21 9.32 -26.00
N LEU A 2 21.18 9.90 -26.63
CA LEU A 2 19.84 10.11 -26.04
C LEU A 2 18.72 9.17 -26.56
N LYS A 3 19.05 8.12 -27.32
CA LYS A 3 18.04 7.22 -27.92
C LYS A 3 17.95 5.82 -27.32
N LYS A 4 18.80 5.48 -26.33
CA LYS A 4 18.86 4.11 -25.78
C LYS A 4 17.85 3.83 -24.65
N GLY A 5 17.19 4.85 -24.11
CA GLY A 5 16.26 4.70 -22.98
C GLY A 5 14.80 4.42 -23.34
N LEU A 6 14.37 4.65 -24.58
CA LEU A 6 12.96 4.50 -24.96
C LEU A 6 12.61 3.14 -25.59
N GLN A 7 13.62 2.33 -25.96
CA GLN A 7 13.42 1.08 -26.68
C GLN A 7 13.30 -0.16 -25.78
N ASP A 8 13.68 -0.08 -24.50
CA ASP A 8 13.56 -1.21 -23.56
C ASP A 8 12.12 -1.38 -23.01
N HIS A 9 11.23 -0.39 -23.19
CA HIS A 9 9.86 -0.42 -22.65
C HIS A 9 8.88 -1.31 -23.43
N LEU A 10 9.33 -1.87 -24.55
CA LEU A 10 8.54 -2.67 -25.48
C LEU A 10 9.24 -3.97 -25.84
N ASN A 11 9.86 -4.67 -24.87
CA ASN A 11 10.20 -6.07 -25.12
C ASN A 11 8.89 -6.89 -25.08
N PRO A 12 8.33 -7.32 -26.23
CA PRO A 12 7.02 -7.97 -26.28
C PRO A 12 7.05 -9.38 -25.68
N GLU A 13 8.25 -9.90 -25.39
CA GLU A 13 8.47 -11.26 -24.91
C GLU A 13 8.48 -11.39 -23.38
N ARG A 14 8.47 -10.29 -22.62
CA ARG A 14 8.44 -10.36 -21.16
C ARG A 14 7.02 -10.20 -20.65
N GLU A 15 6.50 -11.26 -20.05
CA GLU A 15 5.26 -11.23 -19.27
C GLU A 15 5.29 -10.06 -18.27
N LYS A 16 4.27 -9.19 -18.32
CA LYS A 16 4.16 -8.02 -17.44
C LYS A 16 3.28 -8.36 -16.23
N LYS A 17 3.73 -7.96 -15.04
CA LYS A 17 2.95 -8.18 -13.82
C LYS A 17 1.80 -7.18 -13.75
N LEU A 18 0.63 -7.62 -13.30
CA LEU A 18 -0.57 -6.80 -13.25
C LEU A 18 -1.16 -6.78 -11.84
N VAL A 19 -1.44 -5.57 -11.37
CA VAL A 19 -2.17 -5.28 -10.13
C VAL A 19 -3.48 -4.62 -10.51
N PHE A 20 -4.59 -5.24 -10.14
CA PHE A 20 -5.93 -4.70 -10.30
C PHE A 20 -6.43 -4.12 -8.98
N LEU A 21 -6.83 -2.86 -8.97
CA LEU A 21 -7.46 -2.21 -7.82
C LEU A 21 -8.86 -1.71 -8.16
N SER A 22 -9.80 -1.93 -7.26
CA SER A 22 -11.13 -1.30 -7.30
C SER A 22 -11.43 -0.61 -5.98
N ALA A 23 -12.31 0.39 -6.03
CA ALA A 23 -12.79 1.09 -4.84
C ALA A 23 -14.27 1.47 -4.99
N ARG A 24 -14.89 1.83 -3.86
CA ARG A 24 -16.23 2.45 -3.81
C ARG A 24 -17.33 1.61 -4.48
N VAL A 25 -17.33 0.31 -4.19
CA VAL A 25 -18.48 -0.55 -4.53
C VAL A 25 -19.68 -0.24 -3.63
N HIS A 26 -19.44 0.06 -2.34
CA HIS A 26 -20.44 0.64 -1.46
C HIS A 26 -20.30 2.18 -1.47
N PRO A 27 -21.37 2.93 -1.76
CA PRO A 27 -21.25 4.38 -1.97
C PRO A 27 -21.03 5.24 -0.72
N GLY A 28 -21.29 4.72 0.47
CA GLY A 28 -21.08 5.43 1.73
C GLY A 28 -19.63 5.40 2.22
N GLU A 29 -18.79 4.55 1.63
CA GLU A 29 -17.41 4.31 2.07
C GLU A 29 -16.44 5.31 1.45
N SER A 30 -16.60 6.61 1.75
CA SER A 30 -15.79 7.69 1.15
C SER A 30 -14.28 7.58 1.44
N PRO A 31 -13.82 7.01 2.56
CA PRO A 31 -12.40 6.73 2.77
C PRO A 31 -11.73 5.97 1.61
N ALA A 32 -12.45 5.04 0.98
CA ALA A 32 -11.94 4.26 -0.14
C ALA A 32 -11.57 5.14 -1.35
N SER A 33 -12.28 6.23 -1.59
CA SER A 33 -11.95 7.20 -2.65
C SER A 33 -10.60 7.86 -2.39
N PHE A 34 -10.34 8.30 -1.15
CA PHE A 34 -9.10 8.97 -0.78
C PHE A 34 -7.89 8.03 -0.81
N ILE A 35 -8.06 6.78 -0.36
CA ILE A 35 -7.03 5.74 -0.53
C ILE A 35 -6.74 5.53 -2.01
N CYS A 36 -7.77 5.37 -2.84
CA CYS A 36 -7.59 5.18 -4.28
C CYS A 36 -6.90 6.39 -4.95
N GLN A 37 -7.27 7.61 -4.53
CA GLN A 37 -6.61 8.84 -4.97
C GLN A 37 -5.12 8.82 -4.61
N GLY A 38 -4.77 8.46 -3.38
CA GLY A 38 -3.37 8.35 -2.94
C GLY A 38 -2.56 7.32 -3.73
N VAL A 39 -3.17 6.18 -4.09
CA VAL A 39 -2.54 5.18 -4.98
C VAL A 39 -2.25 5.82 -6.34
N ILE A 40 -3.25 6.46 -6.96
CA ILE A 40 -3.11 7.08 -8.29
C ILE A 40 -2.07 8.19 -8.27
N ASP A 41 -2.16 9.13 -7.32
CA ASP A 41 -1.26 10.27 -7.19
C ASP A 41 0.20 9.84 -7.06
N PHE A 42 0.47 8.82 -6.22
CA PHE A 42 1.80 8.26 -6.12
C PHE A 42 2.26 7.65 -7.44
N LEU A 43 1.42 6.79 -8.04
CA LEU A 43 1.75 6.07 -9.26
C LEU A 43 1.92 6.97 -10.48
N VAL A 44 1.35 8.17 -10.52
CA VAL A 44 1.58 9.14 -11.62
C VAL A 44 2.66 10.17 -11.31
N SER A 45 3.16 10.20 -10.07
CA SER A 45 4.20 11.15 -9.65
C SER A 45 5.57 10.89 -10.29
N GLN A 46 6.47 11.86 -10.10
CA GLN A 46 7.89 11.77 -10.46
C GLN A 46 8.74 11.03 -9.41
N HIS A 47 8.13 10.42 -8.40
CA HIS A 47 8.87 9.68 -7.38
C HIS A 47 9.63 8.50 -8.03
N PRO A 48 10.93 8.28 -7.73
CA PRO A 48 11.73 7.22 -8.37
C PRO A 48 11.12 5.82 -8.25
N VAL A 49 10.54 5.51 -7.09
CA VAL A 49 9.81 4.23 -6.88
C VAL A 49 8.62 4.09 -7.82
N ALA A 50 7.85 5.17 -8.05
CA ALA A 50 6.70 5.14 -8.94
C ALA A 50 7.14 4.93 -10.40
N GLN A 51 8.25 5.53 -10.81
CA GLN A 51 8.84 5.29 -12.14
C GLN A 51 9.24 3.82 -12.32
N ILE A 52 9.97 3.24 -11.37
CA ILE A 52 10.36 1.82 -11.41
C ILE A 52 9.13 0.91 -11.48
N LEU A 53 8.10 1.19 -10.69
CA LEU A 53 6.85 0.44 -10.72
C LEU A 53 6.15 0.52 -12.08
N ARG A 54 6.05 1.72 -12.68
CA ARG A 54 5.45 1.90 -14.01
C ARG A 54 6.23 1.18 -15.12
N ASP A 55 7.54 1.00 -14.95
CA ASP A 55 8.38 0.28 -15.92
C ASP A 55 8.17 -1.24 -15.89
N HIS A 56 7.73 -1.81 -14.77
CA HIS A 56 7.68 -3.26 -14.54
C HIS A 56 6.28 -3.82 -14.30
N VAL A 57 5.34 -2.99 -13.86
CA VAL A 57 4.03 -3.41 -13.35
C VAL A 57 2.93 -2.58 -14.01
N ILE A 58 1.92 -3.27 -14.52
CA ILE A 58 0.68 -2.68 -15.02
C ILE A 58 -0.27 -2.51 -13.83
N PHE A 59 -0.64 -1.27 -13.53
CA PHE A 59 -1.71 -0.97 -12.58
C PHE A 59 -3.01 -0.70 -13.33
N LYS A 60 -4.03 -1.51 -13.07
CA LYS A 60 -5.38 -1.29 -13.57
C LYS A 60 -6.28 -0.86 -12.42
N ILE A 61 -6.77 0.36 -12.46
CA ILE A 61 -7.48 0.98 -11.34
C ILE A 61 -8.89 1.38 -11.77
N VAL A 62 -9.89 0.93 -11.01
CA VAL A 62 -11.29 1.35 -11.10
C VAL A 62 -11.60 2.18 -9.85
N PRO A 63 -11.51 3.52 -9.91
CA PRO A 63 -11.60 4.36 -8.72
C PRO A 63 -12.99 4.36 -8.08
N MET A 64 -14.02 3.99 -8.85
CA MET A 64 -15.39 3.97 -8.37
C MET A 64 -16.23 2.94 -9.11
N LEU A 65 -16.64 1.88 -8.39
CA LEU A 65 -17.52 0.84 -8.93
C LEU A 65 -19.00 1.24 -8.94
N ASN A 66 -19.42 2.16 -8.07
CA ASN A 66 -20.83 2.52 -7.91
C ASN A 66 -21.08 4.04 -8.02
N PRO A 67 -20.81 4.67 -9.17
CA PRO A 67 -20.96 6.11 -9.34
C PRO A 67 -22.39 6.61 -9.10
N ASP A 68 -23.40 5.88 -9.55
CA ASP A 68 -24.81 6.28 -9.39
C ASP A 68 -25.24 6.28 -7.92
N GLY A 69 -24.87 5.23 -7.17
CA GLY A 69 -25.15 5.18 -5.73
C GLY A 69 -24.44 6.29 -4.97
N VAL A 70 -23.25 6.72 -5.43
CA VAL A 70 -22.51 7.84 -4.83
C VAL A 70 -23.24 9.15 -5.09
N TYR A 71 -23.64 9.39 -6.34
CA TYR A 71 -24.37 10.59 -6.74
C TYR A 71 -25.67 10.75 -5.95
N LEU A 72 -26.38 9.64 -5.70
CA LEU A 72 -27.63 9.63 -4.93
C LEU A 72 -27.46 9.73 -3.41
N GLY A 73 -26.24 9.61 -2.89
CA GLY A 73 -26.00 9.58 -1.45
C GLY A 73 -26.45 8.28 -0.77
N ASN A 74 -26.48 7.17 -1.50
CA ASN A 74 -26.72 5.86 -0.89
C ASN A 74 -25.57 5.48 0.06
N TYR A 75 -25.85 4.63 1.05
CA TYR A 75 -24.78 4.09 1.90
C TYR A 75 -24.17 2.81 1.29
N ARG A 76 -24.99 1.86 0.86
CA ARG A 76 -24.52 0.51 0.53
C ARG A 76 -24.83 0.07 -0.90
N CYS A 77 -25.97 0.48 -1.43
CA CYS A 77 -26.53 -0.10 -2.65
C CYS A 77 -26.35 0.78 -3.89
N SER A 78 -26.43 0.16 -5.07
CA SER A 78 -26.57 0.83 -6.37
C SER A 78 -27.89 1.59 -6.51
N LEU A 79 -28.08 2.29 -7.63
CA LEU A 79 -29.33 2.95 -8.01
C LEU A 79 -30.56 2.02 -7.88
N MET A 80 -30.41 0.75 -8.25
CA MET A 80 -31.51 -0.24 -8.24
C MET A 80 -31.65 -0.95 -6.89
N GLY A 81 -30.91 -0.54 -5.85
CA GLY A 81 -31.01 -1.13 -4.51
C GLY A 81 -30.16 -2.40 -4.28
N PHE A 82 -29.33 -2.80 -5.25
CA PHE A 82 -28.44 -3.98 -5.09
C PHE A 82 -27.15 -3.66 -4.35
N ASP A 83 -26.76 -4.52 -3.40
CA ASP A 83 -25.38 -4.57 -2.86
C ASP A 83 -24.48 -5.25 -3.90
N LEU A 84 -23.77 -4.43 -4.69
CA LEU A 84 -22.94 -4.92 -5.80
C LEU A 84 -21.88 -5.93 -5.34
N ASN A 85 -21.37 -5.82 -4.11
CA ASN A 85 -20.39 -6.77 -3.58
C ASN A 85 -21.02 -8.10 -3.08
N ARG A 86 -22.24 -8.42 -3.55
CA ARG A 86 -22.86 -9.75 -3.45
C ARG A 86 -23.15 -10.40 -4.80
N HIS A 87 -22.84 -9.70 -5.90
CA HIS A 87 -23.23 -10.11 -7.25
C HIS A 87 -22.04 -10.46 -8.17
N TRP A 88 -20.84 -10.70 -7.63
CA TRP A 88 -19.67 -11.06 -8.45
C TRP A 88 -19.82 -12.41 -9.18
N GLN A 89 -20.59 -13.34 -8.62
CA GLN A 89 -20.81 -14.66 -9.22
C GLN A 89 -21.51 -14.56 -10.58
N ASP A 90 -22.58 -13.78 -10.69
CA ASP A 90 -23.34 -13.61 -11.93
C ASP A 90 -23.88 -12.17 -12.06
N PRO A 91 -23.03 -11.20 -12.44
CA PRO A 91 -23.46 -9.83 -12.61
C PRO A 91 -24.23 -9.66 -13.92
N SER A 92 -25.50 -9.28 -13.83
CA SER A 92 -26.30 -8.85 -14.98
C SER A 92 -25.71 -7.59 -15.64
N PRO A 93 -25.53 -7.57 -16.98
CA PRO A 93 -25.09 -6.37 -17.70
C PRO A 93 -26.11 -5.23 -17.66
N TRP A 94 -27.38 -5.52 -17.33
CA TRP A 94 -28.43 -4.50 -17.19
C TRP A 94 -28.56 -3.99 -15.75
N ALA A 95 -28.56 -4.89 -14.75
CA ALA A 95 -28.73 -4.49 -13.35
C ALA A 95 -27.41 -4.08 -12.65
N HIS A 96 -26.28 -4.66 -13.07
CA HIS A 96 -24.96 -4.47 -12.48
C HIS A 96 -23.91 -4.11 -13.56
N PRO A 97 -24.15 -3.10 -14.42
CA PRO A 97 -23.33 -2.84 -15.61
C PRO A 97 -21.85 -2.60 -15.28
N THR A 98 -21.56 -1.85 -14.21
CA THR A 98 -20.19 -1.56 -13.77
C THR A 98 -19.46 -2.82 -13.33
N LEU A 99 -20.13 -3.65 -12.50
CA LEU A 99 -19.60 -4.91 -12.01
C LEU A 99 -19.37 -5.92 -13.14
N HIS A 100 -20.32 -6.00 -14.06
CA HIS A 100 -20.23 -6.85 -15.24
C HIS A 100 -19.02 -6.45 -16.10
N ALA A 101 -18.89 -5.17 -16.45
CA ALA A 101 -17.79 -4.68 -17.27
C ALA A 101 -16.41 -4.92 -16.61
N VAL A 102 -16.30 -4.67 -15.30
CA VAL A 102 -15.05 -4.90 -14.56
C VAL A 102 -14.72 -6.38 -14.47
N LYS A 103 -15.70 -7.26 -14.23
CA LYS A 103 -15.50 -8.71 -14.25
C LYS A 103 -15.00 -9.18 -15.62
N GLN A 104 -15.62 -8.74 -16.71
CA GLN A 104 -15.17 -9.10 -18.07
C GLN A 104 -13.73 -8.65 -18.33
N LEU A 105 -13.37 -7.45 -17.89
CA LEU A 105 -12.02 -6.93 -18.03
C LEU A 105 -10.98 -7.73 -17.24
N ILE A 106 -11.31 -8.11 -16.00
CA ILE A 106 -10.44 -8.96 -15.17
C ILE A 106 -10.23 -10.33 -15.82
N VAL A 107 -11.32 -10.97 -16.30
CA VAL A 107 -11.25 -12.25 -17.00
C VAL A 107 -10.40 -12.16 -18.26
N GLN A 108 -10.63 -11.11 -19.07
CA GLN A 108 -9.84 -10.87 -20.27
C GLN A 108 -8.34 -10.73 -19.95
N MET A 109 -7.99 -10.01 -18.88
CA MET A 109 -6.61 -9.84 -18.46
C MET A 109 -6.01 -11.15 -17.92
N ASN A 110 -6.75 -11.95 -17.16
CA ASN A 110 -6.26 -13.25 -16.67
C ASN A 110 -5.98 -14.23 -17.81
N GLN A 111 -6.70 -14.11 -18.92
CA GLN A 111 -6.53 -14.99 -20.09
C GLN A 111 -5.44 -14.52 -21.06
N ASP A 112 -4.91 -13.31 -20.90
CA ASP A 112 -3.88 -12.77 -21.79
C ASP A 112 -2.48 -13.25 -21.33
N PRO A 113 -1.79 -14.12 -22.10
CA PRO A 113 -0.51 -14.72 -21.69
C PRO A 113 0.64 -13.71 -21.61
N ARG A 114 0.42 -12.45 -22.03
CA ARG A 114 1.42 -11.38 -21.93
C ARG A 114 1.40 -10.71 -20.57
N VAL A 115 0.38 -10.97 -19.74
CA VAL A 115 0.23 -10.39 -18.41
C VAL A 115 -0.02 -11.46 -17.37
N SER A 116 0.53 -11.25 -16.17
CA SER A 116 0.29 -12.08 -15.00
C SER A 116 -0.46 -11.25 -13.97
N LEU A 117 -1.77 -11.48 -13.81
CA LEU A 117 -2.60 -10.84 -12.80
C LEU A 117 -2.26 -11.39 -11.41
N GLU A 118 -1.39 -10.71 -10.67
CA GLU A 118 -0.91 -11.20 -9.36
C GLU A 118 -1.76 -10.69 -8.20
N PHE A 119 -2.44 -9.55 -8.37
CA PHE A 119 -3.22 -8.94 -7.30
C PHE A 119 -4.57 -8.43 -7.79
N TYR A 120 -5.60 -8.70 -6.99
CA TYR A 120 -6.86 -7.96 -6.99
C TYR A 120 -7.08 -7.38 -5.59
N ILE A 121 -7.22 -6.06 -5.48
CA ILE A 121 -7.46 -5.37 -4.20
C ILE A 121 -8.73 -4.54 -4.31
N ASP A 122 -9.74 -4.88 -3.50
CA ASP A 122 -10.98 -4.13 -3.38
C ASP A 122 -10.96 -3.27 -2.12
N VAL A 123 -11.02 -1.95 -2.27
CA VAL A 123 -10.90 -0.99 -1.16
C VAL A 123 -12.28 -0.59 -0.61
N HIS A 124 -12.46 -0.78 0.69
CA HIS A 124 -13.67 -0.56 1.47
C HIS A 124 -13.39 0.29 2.72
N ALA A 125 -14.45 0.64 3.45
CA ALA A 125 -14.33 1.25 4.77
C ALA A 125 -15.18 0.53 5.81
N HIS A 126 -14.70 0.51 7.05
CA HIS A 126 -15.20 -0.31 8.13
C HIS A 126 -15.65 0.54 9.33
N SER A 127 -16.85 0.26 9.84
CA SER A 127 -17.54 1.12 10.81
C SER A 127 -17.34 0.75 12.28
N THR A 128 -16.51 -0.24 12.59
CA THR A 128 -16.31 -0.67 13.99
C THR A 128 -14.84 -0.81 14.34
N MET A 129 -14.09 -1.54 13.53
CA MET A 129 -12.64 -1.69 13.70
C MET A 129 -11.87 -0.41 13.40
N LEU A 130 -10.78 -0.22 14.14
CA LEU A 130 -9.78 0.83 13.92
C LEU A 130 -8.74 0.37 12.89
N ASN A 131 -7.91 1.31 12.42
CA ASN A 131 -6.81 1.09 11.48
C ASN A 131 -7.25 0.67 10.06
N GLY A 132 -6.28 0.63 9.15
CA GLY A 132 -6.38 -0.15 7.91
C GLY A 132 -6.01 -1.61 8.15
N PHE A 133 -6.69 -2.54 7.48
CA PHE A 133 -6.38 -3.98 7.56
C PHE A 133 -6.89 -4.70 6.32
N MET A 134 -6.46 -5.95 6.10
CA MET A 134 -6.90 -6.72 4.95
C MET A 134 -7.69 -7.96 5.33
N TYR A 135 -8.65 -8.31 4.50
CA TYR A 135 -9.14 -9.68 4.42
C TYR A 135 -8.58 -10.36 3.18
N GLY A 136 -8.12 -11.61 3.34
CA GLY A 136 -7.77 -12.50 2.23
C GLY A 136 -8.55 -13.82 2.29
N ASN A 137 -8.08 -14.81 1.54
CA ASN A 137 -8.74 -16.12 1.44
C ASN A 137 -7.96 -17.19 2.19
N VAL A 138 -8.64 -18.25 2.63
CA VAL A 138 -7.98 -19.46 3.12
C VAL A 138 -7.59 -20.31 1.91
N PHE A 139 -6.38 -20.82 1.93
CA PHE A 139 -5.86 -21.77 0.95
C PHE A 139 -5.38 -23.03 1.68
N GLU A 140 -5.49 -24.18 1.03
CA GLU A 140 -4.97 -25.45 1.56
C GLU A 140 -3.45 -25.54 1.40
N ASP A 141 -2.91 -24.93 0.34
CA ASP A 141 -1.48 -24.90 0.05
C ASP A 141 -0.73 -23.95 1.01
N GLU A 142 0.13 -24.51 1.86
CA GLU A 142 0.88 -23.74 2.87
C GLU A 142 1.80 -22.69 2.26
N GLU A 143 2.40 -22.96 1.11
CA GLU A 143 3.29 -22.01 0.43
C GLU A 143 2.49 -20.78 -0.05
N ARG A 144 1.31 -20.99 -0.62
CA ARG A 144 0.38 -19.94 -1.03
C ARG A 144 -0.13 -19.13 0.15
N VAL A 145 -0.40 -19.77 1.30
CA VAL A 145 -0.74 -19.07 2.55
C VAL A 145 0.40 -18.14 2.97
N GLN A 146 1.64 -18.64 2.96
CA GLN A 146 2.82 -17.83 3.31
C GLN A 146 3.00 -16.66 2.33
N ARG A 147 2.91 -16.90 1.02
CA ARG A 147 3.04 -15.86 -0.01
C ARG A 147 1.95 -14.79 0.10
N GLN A 148 0.70 -15.18 0.38
CA GLN A 148 -0.40 -14.25 0.62
C GLN A 148 -0.12 -13.34 1.83
N ALA A 149 0.52 -13.85 2.89
CA ALA A 149 0.82 -13.04 4.08
C ALA A 149 1.94 -12.00 3.86
N VAL A 150 2.74 -12.11 2.80
CA VAL A 150 3.89 -11.21 2.55
C VAL A 150 3.45 -9.77 2.35
N PHE A 151 2.48 -9.51 1.44
CA PHE A 151 2.09 -8.13 1.12
C PHE A 151 1.51 -7.38 2.32
N PRO A 152 0.53 -7.93 3.08
CA PRO A 152 0.02 -7.24 4.28
C PRO A 152 1.11 -7.03 5.35
N ARG A 153 2.08 -7.93 5.46
CA ARG A 153 3.20 -7.77 6.41
C ARG A 153 4.14 -6.63 6.02
N LEU A 154 4.46 -6.49 4.73
CA LEU A 154 5.23 -5.35 4.22
C LEU A 154 4.45 -4.05 4.38
N LEU A 155 3.14 -4.05 4.10
CA LEU A 155 2.31 -2.87 4.28
C LEU A 155 2.28 -2.42 5.74
N CYS A 156 2.23 -3.34 6.70
CA CYS A 156 2.32 -3.03 8.13
C CYS A 156 3.66 -2.37 8.52
N GLN A 157 4.75 -2.66 7.81
CA GLN A 157 6.04 -2.00 8.02
C GLN A 157 6.07 -0.59 7.40
N ASN A 158 5.37 -0.41 6.28
CA ASN A 158 5.35 0.83 5.51
C ASN A 158 4.27 1.83 5.96
N ALA A 159 3.22 1.36 6.63
CA ALA A 159 2.08 2.17 7.04
C ALA A 159 1.81 2.01 8.55
N PRO A 160 2.05 3.06 9.37
CA PRO A 160 1.84 2.99 10.83
C PRO A 160 0.36 2.88 11.22
N ASP A 161 -0.53 3.23 10.30
CA ASP A 161 -1.98 3.14 10.46
C ASP A 161 -2.56 1.82 9.94
N PHE A 162 -1.73 0.92 9.40
CA PHE A 162 -2.13 -0.43 8.99
C PHE A 162 -1.86 -1.45 10.10
N SER A 163 -2.79 -2.39 10.29
CA SER A 163 -2.73 -3.43 11.32
C SER A 163 -2.68 -4.82 10.70
N PHE A 164 -1.51 -5.46 10.78
CA PHE A 164 -1.37 -6.87 10.42
C PHE A 164 -2.12 -7.79 11.41
N SER A 165 -2.24 -7.41 12.69
CA SER A 165 -2.97 -8.21 13.68
C SER A 165 -4.48 -8.26 13.40
N ASN A 166 -5.04 -7.21 12.80
CA ASN A 166 -6.44 -7.17 12.37
C ASN A 166 -6.64 -7.79 10.98
N THR A 167 -5.56 -8.10 10.26
CA THR A 167 -5.63 -8.76 8.96
C THR A 167 -6.00 -10.23 9.15
N SER A 168 -6.99 -10.71 8.40
CA SER A 168 -7.55 -12.04 8.58
C SER A 168 -7.78 -12.75 7.24
N PHE A 169 -7.60 -14.06 7.25
CA PHE A 169 -7.81 -14.92 6.09
C PHE A 169 -8.97 -15.86 6.42
N ASN A 170 -10.05 -15.81 5.64
CA ASN A 170 -11.25 -16.61 5.93
C ASN A 170 -11.92 -17.14 4.67
N GLN A 171 -12.79 -18.14 4.89
CA GLN A 171 -13.58 -18.79 3.86
C GLN A 171 -15.10 -18.77 4.13
N ASP A 172 -15.60 -17.76 4.84
CA ASP A 172 -17.02 -17.56 5.18
C ASP A 172 -17.96 -17.68 3.99
N VAL A 173 -18.94 -18.58 4.07
CA VAL A 173 -19.90 -18.86 2.98
C VAL A 173 -20.74 -17.64 2.60
N VAL A 174 -21.10 -16.81 3.58
CA VAL A 174 -21.87 -15.57 3.36
C VAL A 174 -21.11 -14.52 2.54
N LYS A 175 -19.79 -14.69 2.38
CA LYS A 175 -18.93 -13.81 1.60
C LYS A 175 -18.62 -14.39 0.22
N ALA A 176 -19.15 -15.55 -0.16
CA ALA A 176 -18.84 -16.19 -1.45
C ALA A 176 -19.12 -15.29 -2.66
N GLY A 177 -20.15 -14.43 -2.59
CA GLY A 177 -20.51 -13.49 -3.65
C GLY A 177 -19.71 -12.18 -3.69
N THR A 178 -18.71 -11.99 -2.81
CA THR A 178 -17.84 -10.80 -2.83
C THR A 178 -16.73 -10.93 -3.86
N GLY A 179 -16.16 -9.81 -4.29
CA GLY A 179 -15.10 -9.79 -5.31
C GLY A 179 -13.89 -10.60 -4.88
N ARG A 180 -13.44 -10.39 -3.65
CA ARG A 180 -12.31 -11.13 -3.05
C ARG A 180 -12.49 -12.65 -3.13
N ARG A 181 -13.69 -13.14 -2.80
CA ARG A 181 -13.96 -14.58 -2.72
C ARG A 181 -14.23 -15.20 -4.06
N PHE A 182 -15.05 -14.57 -4.88
CA PHE A 182 -15.36 -15.07 -6.20
C PHE A 182 -14.12 -15.08 -7.09
N LEU A 183 -13.36 -13.98 -7.15
CA LEU A 183 -12.14 -13.90 -7.96
C LEU A 183 -11.03 -14.80 -7.41
N GLY A 184 -10.93 -14.97 -6.09
CA GLY A 184 -9.95 -15.88 -5.50
C GLY A 184 -10.12 -17.35 -5.86
N GLY A 185 -11.31 -17.76 -6.31
CA GLY A 185 -11.56 -19.10 -6.87
C GLY A 185 -11.60 -19.15 -8.40
N LEU A 186 -11.56 -18.00 -9.07
CA LEU A 186 -11.60 -17.90 -10.54
C LEU A 186 -10.20 -17.68 -11.13
N LEU A 187 -9.37 -16.89 -10.46
CA LEU A 187 -8.04 -16.51 -10.92
C LEU A 187 -7.02 -17.60 -10.58
N ASP A 188 -5.87 -17.50 -11.24
CA ASP A 188 -4.79 -18.47 -11.13
C ASP A 188 -4.19 -18.53 -9.70
N ASP A 189 -3.47 -19.60 -9.38
CA ASP A 189 -2.91 -19.81 -8.03
C ASP A 189 -1.85 -18.78 -7.63
N THR A 190 -1.33 -18.03 -8.60
CA THR A 190 -0.42 -16.91 -8.42
C THR A 190 -1.12 -15.59 -8.11
N SER A 191 -2.45 -15.54 -8.23
CA SER A 191 -3.27 -14.36 -7.94
C SER A 191 -3.72 -14.32 -6.48
N TYR A 192 -3.49 -13.18 -5.82
CA TYR A 192 -3.95 -12.92 -4.46
C TYR A 192 -5.06 -11.85 -4.46
N CYS A 193 -6.20 -12.21 -3.89
CA CYS A 193 -7.37 -11.34 -3.80
C CYS A 193 -7.54 -10.82 -2.37
N TYR A 194 -7.57 -9.51 -2.20
CA TYR A 194 -7.77 -8.86 -0.90
C TYR A 194 -8.97 -7.92 -0.90
N THR A 195 -9.59 -7.79 0.26
CA THR A 195 -10.38 -6.62 0.63
C THR A 195 -9.51 -5.77 1.55
N LEU A 196 -9.19 -4.54 1.15
CA LEU A 196 -8.54 -3.56 2.01
C LEU A 196 -9.62 -2.74 2.72
N GLU A 197 -9.73 -2.89 4.03
CA GLU A 197 -10.64 -2.14 4.88
C GLU A 197 -9.88 -1.01 5.56
N VAL A 198 -10.55 0.12 5.80
CA VAL A 198 -10.05 1.19 6.65
C VAL A 198 -11.15 1.70 7.58
N SER A 199 -10.81 2.00 8.83
CA SER A 199 -11.77 2.60 9.75
C SER A 199 -12.36 3.90 9.21
N PHE A 200 -13.66 4.12 9.41
CA PHE A 200 -14.27 5.44 9.20
C PHE A 200 -13.80 6.50 10.20
N TYR A 201 -13.25 6.08 11.34
CA TYR A 201 -13.03 6.96 12.48
C TYR A 201 -11.56 7.25 12.70
N SER A 202 -10.80 6.24 13.14
CA SER A 202 -9.46 6.45 13.66
C SER A 202 -8.56 5.22 13.52
N TYR A 203 -7.27 5.44 13.70
CA TYR A 203 -6.26 4.39 13.76
C TYR A 203 -5.44 4.49 15.04
N MET A 204 -4.88 3.36 15.45
CA MET A 204 -3.93 3.25 16.54
C MET A 204 -2.53 3.04 15.96
N THR A 205 -1.58 3.91 16.30
CA THR A 205 -0.16 3.66 16.03
C THR A 205 0.37 2.64 17.04
N ALA A 206 1.25 1.74 16.61
CA ALA A 206 1.90 0.79 17.52
C ALA A 206 2.55 1.50 18.71
N GLY A 207 2.20 1.07 19.93
CA GLY A 207 2.68 1.67 21.19
C GLY A 207 1.96 2.94 21.63
N SER A 208 1.02 3.48 20.83
CA SER A 208 0.15 4.58 21.25
C SER A 208 -0.99 4.06 22.13
N THR A 209 -1.41 4.88 23.10
CA THR A 209 -2.60 4.65 23.93
C THR A 209 -3.83 5.42 23.46
N ALA A 210 -3.66 6.36 22.51
CA ALA A 210 -4.73 7.21 22.02
C ALA A 210 -4.96 7.02 20.51
N PRO A 211 -6.24 6.92 20.07
CA PRO A 211 -6.58 6.85 18.66
C PRO A 211 -6.39 8.20 17.97
N VAL A 212 -5.88 8.16 16.74
CA VAL A 212 -5.73 9.35 15.89
C VAL A 212 -6.87 9.34 14.86
N PRO A 213 -7.71 10.38 14.79
CA PRO A 213 -8.76 10.48 13.79
C PRO A 213 -8.18 10.48 12.38
N TYR A 214 -8.82 9.75 11.47
CA TYR A 214 -8.49 9.83 10.07
C TYR A 214 -8.95 11.17 9.49
N THR A 215 -8.07 11.78 8.71
CA THR A 215 -8.33 12.86 7.76
C THR A 215 -8.22 12.34 6.33
N GLU A 216 -8.74 13.09 5.36
CA GLU A 216 -8.57 12.81 3.93
C GLU A 216 -7.10 12.60 3.56
N GLU A 217 -6.20 13.41 4.11
CA GLU A 217 -4.76 13.31 3.86
C GLU A 217 -4.17 12.02 4.44
N THR A 218 -4.63 11.57 5.61
CA THR A 218 -4.17 10.29 6.17
C THR A 218 -4.68 9.07 5.39
N TYR A 219 -5.91 9.10 4.89
CA TYR A 219 -6.41 8.06 3.96
C TYR A 219 -5.58 8.05 2.67
N THR A 220 -5.31 9.24 2.11
CA THR A 220 -4.47 9.39 0.91
C THR A 220 -3.06 8.86 1.17
N LYS A 221 -2.48 9.14 2.35
CA LYS A 221 -1.18 8.60 2.77
C LYS A 221 -1.18 7.08 2.82
N LEU A 222 -2.23 6.44 3.35
CA LEU A 222 -2.36 4.98 3.32
C LEU A 222 -2.35 4.46 1.88
N GLY A 223 -3.08 5.11 0.97
CA GLY A 223 -3.05 4.81 -0.46
C GLY A 223 -1.64 4.89 -1.08
N ARG A 224 -0.88 5.95 -0.78
CA ARG A 224 0.52 6.08 -1.22
C ARG A 224 1.39 4.95 -0.68
N ASN A 225 1.19 4.55 0.58
CA ASN A 225 1.93 3.44 1.20
C ASN A 225 1.59 2.09 0.57
N VAL A 226 0.31 1.84 0.22
CA VAL A 226 -0.11 0.66 -0.54
C VAL A 226 0.65 0.58 -1.86
N ALA A 227 0.65 1.66 -2.65
CA ALA A 227 1.34 1.68 -3.94
C ALA A 227 2.86 1.48 -3.80
N ARG A 228 3.49 2.13 -2.83
CA ARG A 228 4.93 2.00 -2.56
C ARG A 228 5.33 0.58 -2.15
N THR A 229 4.48 -0.11 -1.39
CA THR A 229 4.74 -1.47 -0.87
C THR A 229 4.93 -2.50 -1.98
N PHE A 230 4.35 -2.29 -3.16
CA PHE A 230 4.58 -3.18 -4.30
C PHE A 230 6.05 -3.26 -4.70
N LEU A 231 6.83 -2.18 -4.57
CA LEU A 231 8.25 -2.24 -4.91
C LEU A 231 8.98 -3.24 -3.99
N ASP A 232 8.71 -3.19 -2.69
CA ASP A 232 9.32 -4.09 -1.71
C ASP A 232 8.90 -5.54 -1.97
N TYR A 233 7.62 -5.76 -2.30
CA TYR A 233 7.09 -7.07 -2.68
C TYR A 233 7.83 -7.66 -3.89
N TYR A 234 7.93 -6.90 -4.99
CA TYR A 234 8.58 -7.38 -6.22
C TYR A 234 10.11 -7.50 -6.09
N LYS A 235 10.74 -6.73 -5.20
CA LYS A 235 12.17 -6.89 -4.86
C LYS A 235 12.44 -8.19 -4.12
N LEU A 236 11.62 -8.51 -3.11
CA LEU A 236 11.77 -9.74 -2.32
C LEU A 236 11.62 -11.01 -3.18
N ASN A 237 10.78 -10.95 -4.20
CA ASN A 237 10.60 -12.06 -5.14
C ASN A 237 11.67 -12.10 -6.25
N ASN A 238 12.74 -11.30 -6.15
CA ASN A 238 13.84 -11.18 -7.13
C ASN A 238 13.40 -10.73 -8.54
N LEU A 239 12.22 -10.11 -8.66
CA LEU A 239 11.61 -9.74 -9.96
C LEU A 239 12.06 -8.36 -10.45
N ILE A 240 12.48 -7.49 -9.52
CA ILE A 240 13.10 -6.19 -9.81
C ILE A 240 14.54 -6.23 -9.29
N LYS A 241 15.53 -6.28 -10.20
CA LYS A 241 16.95 -6.18 -9.87
C LYS A 241 17.38 -4.71 -9.98
N ASP A 242 17.78 -4.11 -8.87
CA ASP A 242 18.41 -2.78 -8.89
C ASP A 242 19.79 -2.89 -9.54
N ASN A 243 19.94 -2.40 -10.77
CA ASN A 243 21.26 -2.17 -11.38
C ASN A 243 21.84 -0.79 -11.02
N ARG A 244 21.40 -0.16 -9.91
CA ARG A 244 21.93 1.12 -9.45
C ARG A 244 22.36 1.03 -7.99
N PRO A 245 23.61 1.40 -7.65
CA PRO A 245 24.07 1.41 -6.26
C PRO A 245 23.29 2.48 -5.48
N ILE A 246 22.64 2.05 -4.40
CA ILE A 246 21.99 2.94 -3.43
C ILE A 246 23.09 3.43 -2.47
N HIS A 247 23.76 4.52 -2.82
CA HIS A 247 24.42 5.36 -1.82
C HIS A 247 23.40 6.39 -1.34
N ILE A 248 22.78 6.14 -0.18
CA ILE A 248 22.14 7.19 0.60
C ILE A 248 23.22 7.67 1.57
N GLU A 249 23.90 8.76 1.22
CA GLU A 249 24.73 9.48 2.20
C GLU A 249 23.80 10.20 3.18
N SER A 250 23.81 9.73 4.42
CA SER A 250 23.33 10.47 5.57
C SER A 250 24.38 11.52 5.94
N SER A 251 24.21 12.76 5.49
CA SER A 251 25.07 13.86 5.88
C SER A 251 24.28 15.16 6.01
N GLU A 252 23.43 15.25 7.04
CA GLU A 252 22.94 16.55 7.53
C GLU A 252 22.56 16.48 9.00
N VAL A 253 23.52 16.14 9.85
CA VAL A 253 23.56 16.59 11.26
C VAL A 253 25.03 16.87 11.60
N MET A 254 25.29 18.06 12.15
CA MET A 254 26.57 18.61 12.61
C MET A 254 27.35 19.50 11.62
N SER A 255 26.87 20.74 11.44
CA SER A 255 27.78 21.88 11.29
C SER A 255 27.20 23.14 11.95
N GLN A 256 27.11 23.15 13.28
CA GLN A 256 27.10 24.38 14.05
C GLN A 256 28.02 24.22 15.25
N THR A 257 29.30 24.53 15.04
CA THR A 257 30.16 25.21 16.03
C THR A 257 31.57 25.37 15.46
N SER A 258 32.17 26.50 15.79
CA SER A 258 33.58 26.88 15.59
C SER A 258 33.99 27.41 14.20
N ASN A 259 33.80 28.72 14.01
CA ASN A 259 34.84 29.52 13.37
C ASN A 259 34.83 30.93 13.96
N VAL A 260 35.43 31.07 15.15
CA VAL A 260 35.82 32.36 15.72
C VAL A 260 37.29 32.26 16.12
N ASN A 261 38.04 33.24 15.64
CA ASN A 261 39.40 33.67 16.00
C ASN A 261 40.62 33.12 15.24
N ARG A 262 41.07 33.97 14.30
CA ARG A 262 42.49 34.21 13.98
C ARG A 262 42.94 35.51 14.66
N LYS A 263 44.25 35.56 14.98
CA LYS A 263 45.03 36.54 15.79
C LYS A 263 45.10 36.11 17.26
N GLY A 264 46.26 35.91 17.88
CA GLY A 264 47.64 36.20 17.55
C GLY A 264 48.42 36.28 18.89
N ASN A 265 49.71 35.96 18.86
CA ASN A 265 50.72 36.07 19.92
C ASN A 265 50.69 35.09 21.11
N GLY A 266 51.80 34.35 21.22
CA GLY A 266 52.80 34.68 22.24
C GLY A 266 52.95 33.74 23.43
N PHE A 267 54.12 33.07 23.45
CA PHE A 267 54.90 32.68 24.63
C PHE A 267 54.35 31.64 25.64
N GLY A 268 55.02 30.48 25.69
CA GLY A 268 55.96 30.19 26.79
C GLY A 268 55.50 29.30 27.95
N ARG A 269 56.25 28.19 28.11
CA ARG A 269 56.73 27.53 29.34
C ARG A 269 55.80 26.61 30.16
N ASP A 270 56.25 25.35 30.20
CA ASP A 270 56.66 24.54 31.36
C ASP A 270 55.75 24.32 32.58
N ALA A 271 55.57 23.02 32.82
CA ALA A 271 55.78 22.30 34.07
C ALA A 271 54.74 22.37 35.21
N ALA A 272 54.19 21.16 35.46
CA ALA A 272 54.18 20.45 36.74
C ALA A 272 53.22 20.86 37.88
N ASP A 273 52.93 19.80 38.66
CA ASP A 273 52.41 19.79 40.04
C ASP A 273 50.92 20.13 40.22
N ARG A 274 50.20 19.58 41.21
CA ARG A 274 50.28 18.38 42.06
C ARG A 274 48.99 18.44 42.89
N GLU A 275 48.46 17.27 43.23
CA GLU A 275 47.76 16.95 44.50
C GLU A 275 46.61 17.82 45.07
N LYS A 276 45.51 17.07 45.31
CA LYS A 276 44.85 16.81 46.62
C LYS A 276 43.56 17.54 46.99
N GLU A 277 42.63 16.67 47.41
CA GLU A 277 41.68 16.79 48.54
C GLU A 277 40.57 17.84 48.43
N LYS A 278 39.29 17.56 48.69
CA LYS A 278 38.64 16.82 49.79
C LYS A 278 37.16 16.59 49.42
N SER A 279 36.53 15.46 49.78
CA SER A 279 35.51 15.33 50.86
C SER A 279 34.37 16.35 50.77
N MET A 280 33.07 16.09 50.80
CA MET A 280 32.16 15.13 51.43
C MET A 280 30.87 15.21 50.57
N GLY A 281 30.08 14.17 50.34
CA GLY A 281 29.30 13.48 51.36
C GLY A 281 27.82 13.88 51.26
N ILE A 282 27.02 12.94 50.75
CA ILE A 282 25.73 12.47 51.31
C ILE A 282 24.46 13.33 51.13
N ARG A 283 23.40 12.60 50.71
CA ARG A 283 21.94 12.82 50.79
C ARG A 283 21.35 13.81 49.78
N HIS A 284 20.23 13.52 49.10
CA HIS A 284 19.21 12.48 49.26
C HIS A 284 18.70 12.05 47.89
#